data_AF-A0A9X0K3U3-F1
#
_entry.id   AF-A0A9X0K3U3-F1
#
_cell.length_a   1.000
_cell.length_b   1.000
_cell.length_c   1.000
_cell.angle_alpha   90.00
_cell.angle_beta   90.00
_cell.angle_gamma   90.00
#
_symmetry.space_group_name_H-M   'P 1'
#
loop_
_entity.id
_entity.type
_entity.pdbx_description
1 polymer ?
#
loop_
_entity_poly.entity_id
_entity_poly.type
_entity_poly.pdbx_seq_one_letter_code
_entity_poly.pdbx_strand_id
1 'polypeptide(L)'
;MLASGLIAPSAFADEEPQDATQTVQDVTERPDGVSAQITAKATGHRVEDLSLRTATEQVFANPDGTWTSETTSAARFKEEKGSFVPLGTDGELTDAASPVVGDGTELTVADGKDALGDGPT
;
A
#
# COMPACT_ATOMS: atom_id res chain seq x y z
N MET A 1 15.05 5.19 71.77
CA MET A 1 15.46 5.98 70.59
C MET A 1 14.99 5.23 69.35
N LEU A 2 14.39 5.99 68.42
CA LEU A 2 14.15 5.71 66.99
C LEU A 2 13.03 4.71 66.63
N ALA A 3 11.94 5.30 66.16
CA ALA A 3 10.88 4.68 65.39
C ALA A 3 11.32 4.43 63.93
N SER A 4 10.76 3.41 63.29
CA SER A 4 10.66 3.19 61.84
C SER A 4 9.36 2.39 61.67
N GLY A 5 8.28 2.81 60.98
CA GLY A 5 8.19 3.59 59.75
C GLY A 5 8.65 2.72 58.59
N LEU A 6 7.91 2.41 57.52
CA LEU A 6 6.62 2.86 57.01
C LEU A 6 6.35 1.99 55.75
N ILE A 7 5.07 1.77 55.41
CA ILE A 7 4.52 1.54 54.06
C ILE A 7 4.59 0.11 53.50
N ALA A 8 3.42 -0.53 53.47
CA ALA A 8 3.06 -1.46 52.39
C ALA A 8 2.39 -0.66 51.26
N PRO A 9 2.74 -0.91 50.00
CA PRO A 9 1.80 -0.89 48.88
C PRO A 9 1.66 -2.33 48.37
N SER A 10 0.63 -2.76 47.68
CA SER A 10 -0.65 -2.21 47.29
C SER A 10 -1.37 -3.43 46.75
N ALA A 11 -2.69 -3.44 46.92
CA ALA A 11 -3.68 -4.08 46.07
C ALA A 11 -3.09 -4.97 44.94
N PHE A 12 -3.08 -6.29 45.16
CA PHE A 12 -3.44 -7.21 44.08
C PHE A 12 -4.94 -6.98 43.84
N ALA A 13 -5.24 -5.92 43.09
CA ALA A 13 -6.52 -5.79 42.44
C ALA A 13 -6.67 -7.01 41.56
N ASP A 14 -7.80 -7.68 41.71
CA ASP A 14 -8.30 -8.72 40.83
C ASP A 14 -8.48 -8.05 39.45
N GLU A 15 -7.41 -8.03 38.64
CA GLU A 15 -7.49 -7.69 37.23
C GLU A 15 -8.23 -8.84 36.56
N GLU A 16 -9.54 -8.66 36.47
CA GLU A 16 -10.42 -9.29 35.49
C GLU A 16 -9.63 -9.45 34.19
N PRO A 17 -9.55 -10.67 33.60
CA PRO A 17 -8.77 -10.89 32.39
C PRO A 17 -9.33 -9.97 31.32
N GLN A 18 -8.63 -8.86 31.08
CA GLN A 18 -8.90 -8.00 29.96
C GLN A 18 -8.67 -8.87 28.74
N ASP A 19 -9.79 -9.24 28.13
CA ASP A 19 -9.88 -9.82 26.79
C ASP A 19 -9.32 -8.77 25.82
N ALA A 20 -8.00 -8.65 25.83
CA ALA A 20 -7.24 -7.90 24.87
C ALA A 20 -7.26 -8.74 23.60
N THR A 21 -8.39 -8.68 22.90
CA THR A 21 -8.45 -8.99 21.48
C THR A 21 -7.57 -7.97 20.79
N GLN A 22 -6.25 -8.21 20.83
CA GLN A 22 -5.30 -7.49 20.02
C GLN A 22 -5.75 -7.76 18.59
N THR A 23 -6.31 -6.75 17.94
CA THR A 23 -6.58 -6.79 16.52
C THR A 23 -5.23 -6.97 15.85
N VAL A 24 -4.91 -8.23 15.52
CA VAL A 24 -3.74 -8.57 14.72
C VAL A 24 -3.89 -7.73 13.46
N GLN A 25 -3.03 -6.71 13.32
CA GLN A 25 -3.04 -5.91 12.10
C GLN A 25 -2.75 -6.86 10.96
N ASP A 26 -3.68 -6.94 10.01
CA ASP A 26 -3.55 -7.79 8.85
C ASP A 26 -2.47 -7.20 7.94
N VAL A 27 -1.25 -7.72 8.05
CA VAL A 27 -0.10 -7.20 7.30
C VAL A 27 -0.13 -7.77 5.90
N THR A 28 -0.64 -6.97 4.95
CA THR A 28 -0.83 -7.38 3.55
C THR A 28 0.37 -7.08 2.64
N GLU A 29 1.33 -6.28 3.08
CA GLU A 29 2.50 -5.87 2.28
C GLU A 29 3.78 -5.72 3.12
N ARG A 30 4.94 -5.88 2.47
CA ARG A 30 6.27 -5.79 3.06
C ARG A 30 7.28 -5.12 2.11
N PRO A 31 8.32 -4.45 2.63
CA PRO A 31 9.26 -3.70 1.82
C PRO A 31 10.21 -4.58 0.98
N ASP A 32 10.34 -5.86 1.30
CA ASP A 32 11.26 -6.79 0.63
C ASP A 32 10.73 -8.22 0.64
N GLY A 33 11.26 -9.05 -0.26
CA GLY A 33 10.77 -10.41 -0.43
C GLY A 33 11.04 -11.37 0.74
N VAL A 34 12.11 -11.16 1.52
CA VAL A 34 12.40 -12.02 2.68
C VAL A 34 11.36 -11.76 3.77
N SER A 35 11.09 -10.49 4.07
CA SER A 35 10.07 -10.13 5.05
C SER A 35 8.66 -10.49 4.57
N ALA A 36 8.37 -10.37 3.26
CA ALA A 36 7.12 -10.83 2.65
C ALA A 36 6.90 -12.33 2.85
N GLN A 37 7.90 -13.17 2.53
CA GLN A 37 7.80 -14.63 2.71
C GLN A 37 7.60 -15.04 4.17
N ILE A 38 8.37 -14.47 5.09
CA ILE A 38 8.24 -14.75 6.53
C ILE A 38 6.83 -14.39 7.00
N THR A 39 6.33 -13.23 6.57
CA THR A 39 5.00 -12.75 6.96
C THR A 39 3.91 -13.65 6.37
N ALA A 40 3.97 -13.96 5.07
CA ALA A 40 2.98 -14.83 4.42
C ALA A 40 2.90 -16.22 5.07
N LYS A 41 4.05 -16.78 5.46
CA LYS A 41 4.12 -18.04 6.22
C LYS A 41 3.50 -17.90 7.61
N ALA A 42 3.78 -16.80 8.31
CA ALA A 42 3.31 -16.58 9.68
C ALA A 42 1.81 -16.25 9.75
N THR A 43 1.27 -15.54 8.76
CA THR A 43 -0.12 -15.07 8.76
C THR A 43 -1.08 -15.98 7.98
N GLY A 44 -0.56 -16.84 7.10
CA GLY A 44 -1.38 -17.78 6.34
C GLY A 44 -2.13 -17.16 5.15
N HIS A 45 -1.82 -15.92 4.77
CA HIS A 45 -2.30 -15.26 3.56
C HIS A 45 -1.14 -14.72 2.73
N ARG A 46 -1.39 -14.39 1.45
CA ARG A 46 -0.36 -13.83 0.57
C ARG A 46 0.02 -12.41 0.99
N VAL A 47 1.29 -12.06 0.87
CA VAL A 47 1.82 -10.74 1.25
C VAL A 47 2.59 -10.17 0.08
N GLU A 48 2.32 -8.91 -0.28
CA GLU A 48 2.98 -8.24 -1.38
C GLU A 48 4.44 -7.86 -1.05
N ASP A 49 5.33 -7.99 -2.03
CA ASP A 49 6.68 -7.45 -2.02
C ASP A 49 6.73 -6.11 -2.77
N LEU A 50 6.83 -5.02 -2.01
CA LEU A 50 6.87 -3.66 -2.54
C LEU A 50 8.12 -3.38 -3.38
N SER A 51 9.21 -4.12 -3.20
CA SER A 51 10.44 -3.95 -3.98
C SER A 51 10.29 -4.41 -5.43
N LEU A 52 9.27 -5.21 -5.71
CA LEU A 52 8.95 -5.73 -7.04
C LEU A 52 7.69 -5.11 -7.64
N ARG A 53 7.03 -4.20 -6.92
CA ARG A 53 5.86 -3.48 -7.42
C ARG A 53 6.28 -2.56 -8.57
N THR A 54 5.48 -2.55 -9.63
CA THR A 54 5.60 -1.59 -10.73
C THR A 54 4.26 -0.87 -10.96
N ALA A 55 4.21 0.02 -11.95
CA ALA A 55 2.98 0.71 -12.32
C ALA A 55 1.82 -0.26 -12.66
N THR A 56 2.14 -1.43 -13.20
CA THR A 56 1.16 -2.40 -13.73
C THR A 56 1.29 -3.80 -13.14
N GLU A 57 2.22 -4.02 -12.21
CA GLU A 57 2.52 -5.34 -11.65
C GLU A 57 2.61 -5.30 -10.13
N GLN A 58 2.04 -6.31 -9.50
CA GLN A 58 2.17 -6.59 -8.07
C GLN A 58 2.66 -8.03 -7.90
N VAL A 59 3.62 -8.24 -7.00
CA VAL A 59 4.22 -9.55 -6.74
C VAL A 59 3.97 -9.96 -5.30
N PHE A 60 3.45 -11.17 -5.10
CA PHE A 60 3.02 -11.67 -3.80
C PHE A 60 3.77 -12.93 -3.40
N ALA A 61 4.27 -12.97 -2.17
CA ALA A 61 4.72 -14.18 -1.51
C ALA A 61 3.51 -14.96 -1.00
N ASN A 62 3.43 -16.26 -1.31
CA ASN A 62 2.35 -17.12 -0.87
C ASN A 62 2.73 -17.91 0.41
N PRO A 63 1.77 -18.30 1.26
CA PRO A 63 2.04 -19.09 2.48
C PRO A 63 2.67 -20.45 2.22
N ASP A 64 2.53 -21.03 1.03
CA ASP A 64 3.18 -22.28 0.65
C ASP A 64 4.66 -22.11 0.28
N GLY A 65 5.13 -20.87 0.13
CA GLY A 65 6.50 -20.53 -0.26
C GLY A 65 6.67 -20.28 -1.76
N THR A 66 5.59 -20.34 -2.54
CA THR A 66 5.57 -19.93 -3.94
C THR A 66 5.37 -18.42 -4.08
N TRP A 67 5.40 -17.93 -5.32
CA TRP A 67 5.19 -16.54 -5.67
C TRP A 67 4.11 -16.41 -6.75
N THR A 68 3.31 -15.34 -6.67
CA THR A 68 2.31 -14.97 -7.68
C THR A 68 2.61 -13.57 -8.19
N SER A 69 2.56 -13.37 -9.51
CA SER A 69 2.55 -12.04 -10.12
C SER A 69 1.17 -11.73 -10.68
N GLU A 70 0.65 -10.54 -10.39
CA GLU A 70 -0.57 -10.00 -10.97
C GLU A 70 -0.23 -8.81 -11.86
N THR A 71 -0.48 -8.97 -13.17
CA THR A 71 -0.28 -7.90 -14.16
C THR A 71 -1.62 -7.33 -14.61
N THR A 72 -1.69 -6.02 -14.81
CA THR A 72 -2.86 -5.33 -15.33
C THR A 72 -2.53 -4.54 -16.60
N SER A 73 -3.53 -4.34 -17.47
CA SER A 73 -3.36 -3.65 -18.75
C SER A 73 -3.21 -2.13 -18.63
N ALA A 74 -3.58 -1.56 -17.48
CA ALA A 74 -3.52 -0.13 -17.21
C ALA A 74 -2.78 0.14 -15.91
N ALA A 75 -2.03 1.24 -15.83
CA ALA A 75 -1.31 1.61 -14.61
C ALA A 75 -2.26 1.77 -13.42
N ARG A 76 -1.90 1.19 -12.28
CA ARG A 76 -2.59 1.32 -10.99
C ARG A 76 -1.77 2.06 -9.95
N PHE A 77 -0.48 2.23 -10.21
CA PHE A 77 0.44 2.94 -9.32
C PHE A 77 1.25 3.97 -10.09
N LYS A 78 1.57 5.08 -9.43
CA LYS A 78 2.57 6.05 -9.88
C LYS A 78 3.77 5.99 -8.96
N GLU A 79 4.96 6.21 -9.50
CA GLU A 79 6.16 6.36 -8.69
C GLU A 79 6.23 7.77 -8.12
N GLU A 80 6.36 7.90 -6.81
CA GLU A 80 6.62 9.16 -6.12
C GLU A 80 7.77 8.97 -5.14
N LYS A 81 8.84 9.76 -5.29
CA LYS A 81 10.03 9.73 -4.40
C LYS A 81 10.62 8.31 -4.21
N GLY A 82 10.58 7.48 -5.26
CA GLY A 82 11.10 6.11 -5.24
C GLY A 82 10.17 5.07 -4.62
N SER A 83 8.89 5.39 -4.43
CA SER A 83 7.87 4.44 -3.95
C SER A 83 6.63 4.46 -4.86
N PHE A 84 6.01 3.32 -5.07
CA PHE A 84 4.78 3.19 -5.85
C PHE A 84 3.55 3.47 -4.99
N VAL A 85 2.89 4.60 -5.26
CA VAL A 85 1.64 5.01 -4.62
C VAL A 85 0.45 4.73 -5.54
N PRO A 86 -0.72 4.31 -5.01
CA PRO A 86 -1.89 4.03 -5.83
C PRO A 86 -2.37 5.26 -6.62
N LEU A 87 -2.80 5.02 -7.85
CA LEU A 87 -3.61 5.97 -8.61
C LEU A 87 -5.05 5.91 -8.06
N GLY A 88 -5.62 7.06 -7.72
CA GLY A 88 -7.01 7.15 -7.25
C GLY A 88 -7.97 6.51 -8.24
N THR A 89 -9.00 5.81 -7.72
CA THR A 89 -10.04 5.18 -8.54
C THR A 89 -11.17 6.14 -8.93
N ASP A 90 -11.09 7.39 -8.48
CA ASP A 90 -12.07 8.45 -8.72
C ASP A 90 -11.96 9.06 -10.13
N GLY A 91 -11.02 8.60 -10.96
CA GLY A 91 -10.86 9.11 -12.33
C GLY A 91 -10.47 10.59 -12.38
N GLU A 92 -10.18 11.19 -11.22
CA GLU A 92 -9.67 12.54 -11.15
C GLU A 92 -8.16 12.46 -11.36
N LEU A 93 -7.72 12.91 -12.52
CA LEU A 93 -6.33 13.27 -12.76
C LEU A 93 -6.00 14.49 -11.88
N THR A 94 -5.95 14.29 -10.56
CA THR A 94 -5.66 15.34 -9.55
C THR A 94 -4.24 15.85 -9.66
N ASP A 95 -3.39 15.08 -10.32
CA ASP A 95 -2.04 15.43 -10.70
C ASP A 95 -1.95 15.56 -12.22
N ALA A 96 -2.79 16.43 -12.79
CA ALA A 96 -2.35 17.19 -13.95
C ALA A 96 -1.21 18.11 -13.49
N ALA A 97 -0.06 17.52 -13.15
CA ALA A 97 1.21 18.20 -13.37
C ALA A 97 1.12 18.76 -14.79
N SER A 98 1.45 20.05 -14.93
CA SER A 98 1.37 20.80 -16.18
C SER A 98 1.65 19.86 -17.35
N PRO A 99 0.81 19.85 -18.40
CA PRO A 99 0.94 18.88 -19.49
C PRO A 99 2.42 18.80 -19.85
N VAL A 100 2.97 17.59 -19.85
CA VAL A 100 4.30 17.38 -20.40
C VAL A 100 4.15 17.72 -21.89
N VAL A 101 4.44 18.97 -22.23
CA VAL A 101 4.61 19.41 -23.61
C VAL A 101 5.95 18.85 -24.01
N GLY A 102 5.96 17.59 -24.44
CA GLY A 102 7.01 17.09 -25.29
C GLY A 102 6.83 17.70 -26.67
N ASP A 103 7.92 17.97 -27.38
CA ASP A 103 7.91 18.43 -28.79
C ASP A 103 7.41 17.35 -29.77
N GLY A 104 6.52 16.45 -29.34
CA GLY A 104 6.09 15.28 -30.07
C GLY A 104 4.65 14.90 -29.75
N THR A 105 3.80 15.11 -30.75
CA THR A 105 2.37 14.78 -30.85
C THR A 105 1.42 15.59 -29.96
N GLU A 106 0.70 16.50 -30.62
CA GLU A 106 -0.48 17.18 -30.09
C GLU A 106 -1.53 16.14 -29.65
N LEU A 107 -1.91 16.16 -28.38
CA LEU A 107 -2.96 15.31 -27.83
C LEU A 107 -4.28 16.08 -27.85
N THR A 108 -5.06 15.94 -28.93
CA THR A 108 -6.44 16.45 -28.98
C THR A 108 -7.38 15.46 -28.32
N VAL A 109 -8.04 15.88 -27.23
CA VAL A 109 -9.14 15.12 -26.60
C VAL A 109 -10.46 15.61 -27.21
N ALA A 110 -11.07 14.80 -28.07
CA ALA A 110 -12.38 15.10 -28.64
C ALA A 110 -13.47 14.93 -27.56
N ASP A 111 -14.26 15.97 -27.31
CA ASP A 111 -15.37 15.96 -26.34
C ASP A 111 -16.66 15.34 -26.91
N GLY A 112 -16.52 14.58 -28.00
CA GLY A 112 -17.60 13.88 -28.69
C GLY A 112 -18.49 14.75 -29.58
N LYS A 113 -18.19 16.05 -29.76
CA LYS A 113 -18.98 16.95 -30.60
C LYS A 113 -18.40 17.14 -32.01
N ASP A 114 -17.12 16.87 -32.18
CA ASP A 114 -16.41 17.04 -33.45
C ASP A 114 -16.09 15.69 -34.11
N ALA A 115 -16.16 15.65 -35.44
CA ALA A 115 -15.82 14.46 -36.23
C ALA A 115 -14.29 14.26 -36.28
N LEU A 116 -13.86 12.99 -36.30
CA LEU A 116 -12.45 12.62 -36.46
C LEU A 116 -11.88 13.23 -37.75
N GLY A 117 -10.93 14.18 -37.62
CA GLY A 117 -10.12 14.67 -38.73
C GLY A 117 -10.05 16.18 -38.95
N ASP A 118 -10.69 17.01 -38.12
CA ASP A 118 -10.66 18.48 -38.28
C ASP A 118 -9.57 19.13 -37.39
N GLY A 119 -8.30 18.79 -37.66
CA GLY A 119 -7.15 19.51 -37.10
C GLY A 119 -6.80 20.75 -37.95
N PRO A 120 -6.17 21.78 -37.38
CA PRO A 120 -5.86 23.00 -38.12
C PRO A 120 -4.87 22.74 -39.27
N THR A 121 -5.14 23.31 -40.45
CA THR A 121 -4.22 23.34 -41.60
C THR A 121 -3.04 24.25 -41.37
#